data_AF-A0A962QFX5-F1
#
_entry.id   AF-A0A962QFX5-F1
#
_cell.length_a   1.000
_cell.length_b   1.000
_cell.length_c   1.000
_cell.angle_alpha   90.00
_cell.angle_beta   90.00
_cell.angle_gamma   90.00
#
_symmetry.space_group_name_H-M   'P 1'
#
loop_
_entity.id
_entity.type
_entity.pdbx_description
1 polymer ?
#
loop_
_entity_poly.entity_id
_entity_poly.type
_entity_poly.pdbx_seq_one_letter_code
_entity_poly.pdbx_strand_id
1 'polypeptide(L)' 'SLLQPQIEINWRKANKWNETGHLLRLQIGLEDPDDLIADLQQAFEKLH' A
#
# COMPACT_ATOMS: atom_id res chain seq x y z
N SER A 1 -15.31 2.16 -33.59
CA SER A 1 -14.18 1.37 -33.06
C SER A 1 -13.33 2.32 -32.24
N LEU A 2 -13.22 2.11 -30.92
CA LEU A 2 -12.36 2.93 -30.05
C LEU A 2 -11.01 2.21 -29.90
N LEU A 3 -9.95 2.79 -30.47
CA LEU A 3 -8.58 2.42 -30.16
C LEU A 3 -8.14 3.34 -29.02
N GLN A 4 -8.11 2.83 -27.79
CA GLN A 4 -7.49 3.54 -26.69
C GLN A 4 -5.99 3.21 -26.67
N PRO A 5 -5.10 4.23 -26.60
CA PRO A 5 -3.68 3.99 -26.43
C PRO A 5 -3.44 3.33 -25.07
N GLN A 6 -3.07 2.05 -25.10
CA GLN A 6 -2.74 1.27 -23.92
C GLN A 6 -1.29 1.57 -23.52
N ILE A 7 -1.08 2.73 -22.91
CA ILE A 7 0.19 3.01 -22.25
C ILE A 7 0.22 2.13 -21.00
N GLU A 8 0.87 0.97 -21.08
CA GLU A 8 1.06 0.08 -19.93
C GLU A 8 2.08 0.69 -18.98
N ILE A 9 1.62 1.59 -18.10
CA ILE A 9 2.41 1.98 -16.94
C ILE A 9 2.28 0.83 -15.94
N ASN A 10 3.25 -0.08 -15.96
CA ASN A 10 3.25 -1.28 -15.13
C ASN A 10 3.59 -0.92 -13.68
N TRP A 11 2.59 -0.47 -12.92
CA TRP A 11 2.69 -0.13 -11.50
C TRP A 11 2.73 -1.37 -10.59
N ARG A 12 2.33 -2.55 -11.08
CA ARG A 12 2.18 -3.77 -10.28
C ARG A 12 3.19 -4.84 -10.69
N LYS A 13 4.47 -4.61 -10.37
CA LYS A 13 5.45 -5.70 -10.34
C LYS A 13 5.19 -6.58 -9.11
N ALA A 14 4.81 -7.84 -9.34
CA ALA A 14 4.73 -8.83 -8.27
C ALA A 14 6.14 -9.25 -7.86
N ASN A 15 6.70 -8.59 -6.85
CA ASN A 15 7.98 -8.97 -6.25
C ASN A 15 7.76 -10.11 -5.24
N LYS A 16 8.69 -11.08 -5.19
CA LYS A 16 8.66 -12.12 -4.14
C LYS A 16 8.98 -11.48 -2.80
N TRP A 17 8.17 -11.77 -1.79
CA TRP A 17 8.41 -11.34 -0.41
C TRP A 17 9.53 -12.19 0.20
N ASN A 18 10.70 -11.59 0.45
CA ASN A 18 11.85 -12.27 1.04
C ASN A 18 12.16 -11.79 2.48
N GLU A 19 11.39 -10.82 2.99
CA GLU A 19 11.62 -10.24 4.32
C GLU A 19 11.16 -11.21 5.42
N THR A 20 11.99 -11.35 6.45
CA THR A 20 11.67 -12.16 7.63
C THR A 20 10.83 -11.33 8.60
N GLY A 21 9.72 -11.90 9.10
CA GLY A 21 8.86 -11.25 10.09
C GLY A 21 7.38 -11.40 9.78
N HIS A 22 6.55 -10.61 10.47
CA HIS A 22 5.11 -10.60 10.26
C HIS A 22 4.73 -9.73 9.07
N LEU A 23 3.99 -10.29 8.12
CA LEU A 23 3.43 -9.56 6.99
C LEU A 23 2.08 -8.95 7.40
N LEU A 24 1.98 -7.62 7.36
CA LEU A 24 0.72 -6.90 7.55
C LEU A 24 0.24 -6.35 6.21
N ARG A 25 -0.99 -6.69 5.82
CA ARG A 25 -1.66 -6.14 4.63
C ARG A 25 -2.77 -5.20 5.06
N LEU A 26 -2.62 -3.93 4.70
CA LEU A 26 -3.63 -2.90 4.96
C LEU A 26 -4.55 -2.72 3.74
N GLN A 27 -5.83 -2.49 3.97
CA GLN A 27 -6.82 -2.10 2.96
C GLN A 27 -7.21 -0.65 3.22
N ILE A 28 -6.56 0.28 2.51
CA ILE A 28 -6.56 1.73 2.82
C ILE A 28 -7.43 2.58 1.87
N GLY A 29 -8.26 1.93 1.05
CA GLY A 29 -9.24 2.61 0.18
C GLY A 29 -8.67 3.79 -0.63
N LEU A 30 -9.34 4.95 -0.50
CA LEU A 30 -8.95 6.28 -1.02
C LEU A 30 -8.56 7.22 0.14
N GLU A 31 -8.11 6.67 1.26
CA GLU A 31 -7.71 7.47 2.41
C GLU A 31 -6.50 8.35 2.09
N ASP A 32 -6.38 9.46 2.80
CA ASP A 32 -5.20 10.31 2.72
C ASP A 32 -3.99 9.59 3.34
N PRO A 33 -2.84 9.51 2.64
CA PRO A 33 -1.67 8.81 3.15
C PRO A 33 -1.12 9.38 4.46
N ASP A 34 -1.18 10.70 4.67
CA ASP A 34 -0.60 11.34 5.85
C ASP A 34 -1.44 11.04 7.10
N ASP A 35 -2.76 11.05 6.97
CA ASP A 35 -3.68 10.67 8.05
C ASP A 35 -3.47 9.21 8.47
N LEU A 36 -3.37 8.30 7.49
CA LEU A 36 -3.13 6.88 7.76
C LEU A 36 -1.82 6.65 8.52
N ILE A 37 -0.75 7.36 8.16
CA ILE A 37 0.55 7.25 8.83
C ILE A 37 0.42 7.73 10.29
N ALA A 38 -0.25 8.86 10.53
CA ALA A 38 -0.45 9.40 11.86
C ALA A 38 -1.26 8.44 12.75
N ASP A 39 -2.28 7.78 12.20
CA ASP A 39 -3.07 6.79 12.92
C ASP A 39 -2.27 5.53 13.29
N LEU A 40 -1.47 5.02 12.35
CA LEU A 40 -0.61 3.87 12.60
C LEU A 40 0.44 4.17 13.67
N GLN A 41 1.06 5.35 13.63
CA GLN A 41 2.04 5.78 14.63
C GLN A 41 1.41 5.81 16.04
N GLN A 42 0.25 6.45 16.19
CA GLN A 42 -0.47 6.49 17.46
C GLN A 42 -0.86 5.10 17.97
N ALA A 43 -1.24 4.20 17.06
CA ALA A 43 -1.59 2.82 17.42
C ALA A 43 -0.37 2.04 17.94
N PHE A 44 0.80 2.21 17.33
CA PHE A 44 2.03 1.56 17.78
C PHE A 44 2.59 2.14 19.08
N GLU A 45 2.46 3.45 19.32
CA GLU A 45 2.85 4.06 20.60
C GLU A 45 2.07 3.48 21.78
N LYS A 46 0.82 3.06 21.57
CA LYS A 46 -0.02 2.42 22.60
C LYS A 46 0.34 0.97 22.89
N LEU A 47 1.20 0.35 22.08
CA LEU A 47 1.68 -1.02 22.27
C LEU A 47 2.97 -1.08 23.12
N HIS A 48 3.53 0.07 23.49
CA HIS A 48 4.66 0.19 24.43
C HIS A 48 4.23 0.15 25.90
#